data_AF-A0A5D0SPL1-F1
#
_entry.id   AF-A0A5D0SPL1-F1
#
_cell.length_a   1.000
_cell.length_b   1.000
_cell.length_c   1.000
_cell.angle_alpha   90.00
_cell.angle_beta   90.00
_cell.angle_gamma   90.00
#
_symmetry.space_group_name_H-M   'P 1'
#
loop_
_entity.id
_entity.type
_entity.pdbx_description
1 polymer ?
#
loop_
_entity_poly.entity_id
_entity_poly.type
_entity_poly.pdbx_seq_one_letter_code
_entity_poly.pdbx_strand_id
1 'polypeptide(L)'
;MPHNRIRSRRQPFEVAVLLAAPPCGLFLILLDVRPQSVTLAMPPPLQAGWETGLIVGGLVGLAGILWPGRLSTGLGIELAALLLLGSITGMYAVAIAAISGAQGVAAISFVIAVSAGSFWRSGQIIVDLRQIALISRETSIELPNGEAA
;
A
#
# COMPACT_ATOMS: atom_id res chain seq x y z
N MET A 1 19.03 17.19 8.94
CA MET A 1 17.56 17.18 9.07
C MET A 1 16.86 16.47 7.87
N PRO A 2 16.98 15.15 7.69
CA PRO A 2 16.29 14.41 6.63
C PRO A 2 14.84 13.98 6.98
N HIS A 3 14.50 13.84 8.27
CA HIS A 3 13.21 13.32 8.72
C HIS A 3 11.99 14.12 8.22
N ASN A 4 12.07 15.46 8.19
CA ASN A 4 10.94 16.30 7.75
C ASN A 4 10.70 16.24 6.24
N ARG A 5 11.72 16.02 5.39
CA ARG A 5 11.53 15.91 3.94
C ARG A 5 10.86 14.60 3.54
N ILE A 6 11.21 13.49 4.19
CA ILE A 6 10.63 12.17 3.93
C ILE A 6 9.16 12.14 4.37
N ARG A 7 8.86 12.70 5.55
CA ARG A 7 7.49 12.77 6.10
C ARG A 7 6.59 13.78 5.39
N SER A 8 7.15 14.86 4.83
CA SER A 8 6.42 15.87 4.05
C SER A 8 5.89 15.35 2.70
N ARG A 9 6.26 14.13 2.29
CA ARG A 9 5.85 13.53 1.02
C ARG A 9 4.61 12.63 1.14
N ARG A 10 3.85 12.73 2.23
CA ARG A 10 2.55 12.04 2.34
C ARG A 10 1.63 12.58 1.25
N GLN A 11 1.39 11.77 0.23
CA GLN A 11 0.53 12.17 -0.87
C GLN A 11 -0.92 12.12 -0.37
N PRO A 12 -1.68 13.23 -0.42
CA PRO A 12 -3.04 13.27 0.11
C PRO A 12 -3.95 12.22 -0.53
N PHE A 13 -3.69 11.88 -1.79
CA PHE A 13 -4.39 10.82 -2.52
C PHE A 13 -4.18 9.44 -1.88
N GLU A 14 -2.94 9.09 -1.51
CA GLU A 14 -2.62 7.80 -0.90
C GLU A 14 -3.32 7.63 0.45
N VAL A 15 -3.27 8.66 1.28
CA VAL A 15 -3.97 8.67 2.57
C VAL A 15 -5.47 8.52 2.38
N ALA A 16 -6.04 9.20 1.37
CA ALA A 16 -7.46 9.07 1.05
C ALA A 16 -7.83 7.65 0.62
N VAL A 17 -7.02 6.99 -0.22
CA VAL A 17 -7.25 5.60 -0.63
C VAL A 17 -7.15 4.66 0.58
N LEU A 18 -6.13 4.82 1.42
CA LEU A 18 -5.95 3.99 2.62
C LEU A 18 -7.07 4.20 3.65
N LEU A 19 -7.62 5.41 3.77
CA LEU A 19 -8.79 5.69 4.61
C LEU A 19 -10.08 5.10 4.03
N ALA A 20 -10.21 5.08 2.71
CA ALA A 20 -11.41 4.58 2.03
C ALA A 20 -11.47 3.05 1.94
N ALA A 21 -10.31 2.37 1.93
CA ALA A 21 -10.25 0.91 1.76
C ALA A 21 -10.94 0.12 2.88
N PRO A 22 -10.76 0.41 4.19
CA PRO A 22 -11.43 -0.34 5.25
C PRO A 22 -12.95 -0.21 5.27
N PRO A 23 -13.55 1.00 5.15
CA PRO A 23 -14.99 1.13 5.01
C PRO A 23 -15.52 0.35 3.79
N CYS A 24 -14.80 0.40 2.66
CA CYS A 24 -15.20 -0.33 1.46
C CYS A 24 -15.26 -1.85 1.71
N GLY A 25 -14.18 -2.45 2.23
CA GLY A 25 -14.17 -3.87 2.58
C GLY A 25 -15.22 -4.25 3.62
N LEU A 26 -15.43 -3.40 4.62
CA LEU A 26 -16.45 -3.62 5.65
C LEU A 26 -17.87 -3.60 5.09
N PHE A 27 -18.19 -2.64 4.21
CA PHE A 27 -19.51 -2.59 3.58
C PHE A 27 -19.79 -3.79 2.69
N LEU A 28 -18.79 -4.27 1.94
CA LEU A 28 -18.93 -5.47 1.11
C LEU A 28 -19.31 -6.70 1.95
N ILE A 29 -18.69 -6.85 3.13
CA ILE A 29 -18.98 -7.96 4.05
C ILE A 29 -20.34 -7.77 4.73
N LEU A 30 -20.61 -6.57 5.28
CA LEU A 30 -21.84 -6.32 6.06
C LEU A 30 -23.11 -6.34 5.20
N LEU A 31 -23.02 -5.88 3.95
CA LEU A 31 -24.16 -5.84 3.04
C LEU A 31 -24.30 -7.14 2.24
N ASP A 32 -23.29 -8.02 2.27
CA ASP A 32 -23.17 -9.21 1.42
C ASP A 32 -23.38 -8.90 -0.08
N VAL A 33 -23.06 -7.67 -0.49
CA VAL A 33 -23.16 -7.22 -1.88
C VAL A 33 -21.76 -7.21 -2.47
N ARG A 34 -21.48 -8.19 -3.31
CA ARG A 34 -20.22 -8.31 -4.05
C ARG A 34 -20.41 -7.82 -5.49
N PRO A 35 -19.43 -7.12 -6.10
CA PRO A 35 -19.48 -6.80 -7.51
C PRO A 35 -19.60 -8.10 -8.34
N GLN A 36 -20.48 -8.12 -9.34
CA GLN A 36 -20.64 -9.31 -10.20
C GLN A 36 -19.31 -9.76 -10.84
N SER A 37 -18.43 -8.82 -11.17
CA SER A 37 -17.09 -9.12 -11.69
C SER A 37 -16.26 -9.95 -10.71
N VAL A 38 -16.33 -9.67 -9.40
CA VAL A 38 -15.64 -10.42 -8.35
C VAL A 38 -16.27 -11.80 -8.20
N THR A 39 -17.60 -11.87 -8.12
CA THR A 39 -18.31 -13.14 -7.91
C THR A 39 -18.10 -14.13 -9.05
N LEU A 40 -18.06 -13.64 -10.29
CA LEU A 40 -17.92 -14.46 -11.49
C LEU A 40 -16.46 -14.79 -11.84
N ALA A 41 -15.51 -13.89 -11.54
CA ALA A 41 -14.10 -14.09 -11.90
C ALA A 41 -13.26 -14.76 -10.80
N MET A 42 -13.70 -14.72 -9.53
CA MET A 42 -12.89 -15.17 -8.39
C MET A 42 -13.57 -16.32 -7.64
N PRO A 43 -12.84 -17.38 -7.25
CA PRO A 43 -13.38 -18.40 -6.36
C PRO A 43 -13.59 -17.87 -4.94
N PRO A 44 -14.50 -18.46 -4.12
CA PRO A 44 -14.88 -17.92 -2.81
C PRO A 44 -13.72 -17.58 -1.85
N PRO A 45 -12.65 -18.39 -1.73
CA PRO A 45 -11.51 -18.06 -0.86
C PRO A 45 -10.79 -16.78 -1.30
N LEU A 46 -10.71 -16.55 -2.61
CA LEU A 46 -10.03 -15.39 -3.19
C LEU A 46 -10.88 -14.13 -3.04
N GLN A 47 -12.20 -14.25 -3.07
CA GLN A 47 -13.12 -13.15 -2.75
C GLN A 47 -13.00 -12.74 -1.28
N ALA A 48 -13.00 -13.71 -0.35
CA ALA A 48 -12.82 -13.43 1.07
C ALA A 48 -11.44 -12.81 1.35
N GLY A 49 -10.38 -13.30 0.68
CA GLY A 49 -9.04 -12.70 0.76
C GLY A 49 -9.00 -11.27 0.22
N TRP A 50 -9.76 -10.97 -0.84
CA TRP A 50 -9.86 -9.63 -1.40
C TRP A 50 -10.56 -8.65 -0.45
N GLU A 51 -11.72 -9.03 0.09
CA GLU A 51 -12.50 -8.22 1.05
C GLU A 51 -11.70 -7.93 2.32
N THR A 52 -11.15 -8.99 2.92
CA THR A 52 -10.34 -8.86 4.14
C THR A 52 -9.04 -8.11 3.88
N GLY A 53 -8.45 -8.28 2.70
CA GLY A 53 -7.26 -7.56 2.27
C GLY A 53 -7.46 -6.04 2.17
N LEU A 54 -8.64 -5.57 1.73
CA LEU A 54 -8.96 -4.13 1.71
C LEU A 54 -8.96 -3.54 3.12
N ILE A 55 -9.51 -4.27 4.08
CA ILE A 55 -9.57 -3.87 5.49
C ILE A 55 -8.18 -3.87 6.10
N VAL A 56 -7.49 -5.01 6.03
CA VAL A 56 -6.17 -5.19 6.63
C VAL A 56 -5.16 -4.24 5.97
N GLY A 57 -5.13 -4.15 4.65
CA GLY A 57 -4.22 -3.27 3.91
C GLY A 57 -4.43 -1.79 4.26
N GLY A 58 -5.69 -1.32 4.31
CA GLY A 58 -5.98 0.05 4.70
C GLY A 58 -5.56 0.37 6.14
N LEU A 59 -5.93 -0.48 7.10
CA LEU A 59 -5.58 -0.30 8.51
C LEU A 59 -4.06 -0.36 8.76
N VAL A 60 -3.38 -1.33 8.15
CA VAL A 60 -1.92 -1.49 8.26
C VAL A 60 -1.21 -0.30 7.63
N GLY A 61 -1.65 0.19 6.47
CA GLY A 61 -1.07 1.38 5.84
C GLY A 61 -1.23 2.63 6.69
N LEU A 62 -2.41 2.84 7.28
CA LEU A 62 -2.64 3.93 8.23
C LEU A 62 -1.77 3.81 9.48
N ALA A 63 -1.60 2.59 10.00
CA ALA A 63 -0.70 2.34 11.14
C ALA A 63 0.76 2.65 10.79
N GLY A 64 1.22 2.31 9.59
CA GLY A 64 2.56 2.67 9.09
C GLY A 64 2.74 4.19 8.99
N ILE A 65 1.74 4.89 8.46
CA ILE A 65 1.70 6.35 8.37
C ILE A 65 1.69 7.00 9.76
N LEU A 66 0.97 6.45 10.73
CA LEU A 66 0.86 7.02 12.08
C LEU A 66 1.95 6.52 13.04
N TRP A 67 2.89 5.70 12.56
CA TRP A 67 3.87 5.04 13.42
C TRP A 67 4.76 6.05 14.16
N PRO A 68 4.78 6.04 15.52
CA PRO A 68 5.55 7.00 16.31
C PRO A 68 7.00 6.55 16.54
N GLY A 69 7.34 5.29 16.23
CA GLY A 69 8.65 4.70 16.49
C GLY A 69 9.69 5.02 15.42
N ARG A 70 10.55 4.03 15.12
CA ARG A 70 11.59 4.17 14.09
C ARG A 70 10.94 4.41 12.72
N LEU A 71 11.42 5.44 12.01
CA LEU A 71 10.95 5.80 10.66
C LEU A 71 11.06 4.62 9.68
N SER A 72 12.13 3.83 9.76
CA SER A 72 12.31 2.65 8.90
C SER A 72 11.21 1.59 9.10
N THR A 73 10.73 1.42 10.33
CA THR A 73 9.62 0.51 10.63
C THR A 73 8.31 1.05 10.05
N GLY A 74 8.01 2.34 10.24
CA GLY A 74 6.81 2.96 9.66
C GLY A 74 6.79 2.87 8.13
N LEU A 75 7.92 3.17 7.48
CA LEU A 75 8.10 3.04 6.03
C LEU A 75 7.96 1.58 5.57
N GLY A 76 8.51 0.62 6.30
CA GLY A 76 8.35 -0.80 5.97
C GLY A 76 6.89 -1.27 6.04
N ILE A 77 6.14 -0.79 7.04
CA ILE A 77 4.71 -1.08 7.18
C ILE A 77 3.91 -0.42 6.05
N GLU A 78 4.18 0.85 5.74
CA GLU A 78 3.56 1.58 4.63
C GLU A 78 3.82 0.86 3.29
N LEU A 79 5.05 0.42 3.05
CA LEU A 79 5.43 -0.36 1.87
C LEU A 79 4.62 -1.67 1.76
N ALA A 80 4.55 -2.45 2.84
CA ALA A 80 3.82 -3.71 2.83
C ALA A 80 2.33 -3.50 2.54
N ALA A 81 1.73 -2.47 3.14
CA ALA A 81 0.34 -2.11 2.92
C ALA A 81 0.07 -1.67 1.47
N LEU A 82 0.94 -0.85 0.89
CA LEU A 82 0.80 -0.40 -0.50
C LEU A 82 0.98 -1.53 -1.51
N LEU A 83 1.90 -2.46 -1.29
CA LEU A 83 2.05 -3.63 -2.14
C LEU A 83 0.81 -4.53 -2.07
N LEU A 84 0.27 -4.73 -0.88
CA LEU A 84 -0.98 -5.47 -0.69
C LEU A 84 -2.14 -4.78 -1.42
N LEU A 85 -2.31 -3.47 -1.21
CA LEU A 85 -3.38 -2.69 -1.82
C LEU A 85 -3.25 -2.63 -3.35
N GLY A 86 -2.03 -2.46 -3.87
CA GLY A 86 -1.73 -2.48 -5.30
C GLY A 86 -2.07 -3.82 -5.94
N SER A 87 -1.81 -4.92 -5.22
CA SER A 87 -2.14 -6.28 -5.66
C SER A 87 -3.66 -6.53 -5.66
N ILE A 88 -4.35 -6.13 -4.60
CA ILE A 88 -5.82 -6.26 -4.44
C ILE A 88 -6.58 -5.46 -5.50
N THR A 89 -6.15 -4.22 -5.73
CA THR A 89 -6.71 -3.36 -6.77
C THR A 89 -6.40 -3.90 -8.16
N GLY A 90 -5.16 -4.34 -8.42
CA GLY A 90 -4.79 -4.98 -9.68
C GLY A 90 -5.63 -6.23 -9.99
N MET A 91 -5.84 -7.08 -8.99
CA MET A 91 -6.70 -8.27 -9.10
C MET A 91 -8.15 -7.90 -9.43
N TYR A 92 -8.68 -6.84 -8.81
CA TYR A 92 -10.01 -6.34 -9.15
C TYR A 92 -10.10 -5.77 -10.58
N ALA A 93 -9.06 -5.05 -11.03
CA ALA A 93 -9.01 -4.55 -12.40
C ALA A 93 -9.04 -5.70 -13.43
N VAL A 94 -8.31 -6.78 -13.18
CA VAL A 94 -8.34 -8.00 -14.01
C VAL A 94 -9.74 -8.62 -14.02
N ALA A 95 -10.41 -8.70 -12.87
CA ALA A 95 -11.78 -9.22 -12.79
C ALA A 95 -12.79 -8.36 -13.57
N ILE A 96 -12.70 -7.03 -13.50
CA ILE A 96 -13.55 -6.14 -14.32
C ILE A 96 -13.23 -6.35 -15.80
N ALA A 97 -11.95 -6.43 -16.18
CA ALA A 97 -11.55 -6.64 -17.56
C ALA A 97 -12.09 -7.97 -18.12
N ALA A 98 -12.02 -9.05 -17.34
CA ALA A 98 -12.47 -10.38 -17.73
C ALA A 98 -13.99 -10.47 -17.93
N ILE A 99 -14.78 -9.74 -17.14
CA ILE A 99 -16.26 -9.87 -17.13
C ILE A 99 -16.96 -8.74 -17.89
N SER A 100 -16.50 -7.49 -17.72
CA SER A 100 -17.19 -6.30 -18.23
C SER A 100 -16.65 -5.78 -19.56
N GLY A 101 -15.48 -6.26 -20.00
CA GLY A 101 -14.87 -5.87 -21.28
C GLY A 101 -14.86 -4.34 -21.49
N ALA A 102 -15.37 -3.89 -22.65
CA ALA A 102 -15.40 -2.48 -23.02
C ALA A 102 -16.29 -1.60 -22.12
N GLN A 103 -17.32 -2.15 -21.49
CA GLN A 103 -18.20 -1.42 -20.56
C GLN A 103 -17.50 -1.10 -19.23
N GLY A 104 -16.43 -1.83 -18.91
CA GLY A 104 -15.65 -1.65 -17.69
C GLY A 104 -14.47 -0.66 -17.81
N VAL A 105 -14.20 -0.07 -18.97
CA VAL A 105 -12.94 0.64 -19.26
C VAL A 105 -12.66 1.79 -18.30
N ALA A 106 -13.69 2.57 -17.94
CA ALA A 106 -13.53 3.67 -16.98
C ALA A 106 -13.14 3.15 -15.59
N ALA A 107 -13.86 2.14 -15.08
CA ALA A 107 -13.57 1.53 -13.78
C ALA A 107 -12.20 0.86 -13.75
N ILE A 108 -11.85 0.12 -14.82
CA ILE A 108 -10.52 -0.49 -14.98
C ILE A 108 -9.44 0.58 -14.92
N SER A 109 -9.59 1.67 -15.67
CA SER A 109 -8.60 2.76 -15.70
C SER A 109 -8.37 3.37 -14.32
N PHE A 110 -9.43 3.65 -13.57
CA PHE A 110 -9.31 4.19 -12.21
C PHE A 110 -8.64 3.21 -11.25
N VAL A 111 -9.02 1.93 -11.29
CA VAL A 111 -8.45 0.90 -10.40
C VAL A 111 -6.97 0.65 -10.74
N ILE A 112 -6.62 0.64 -12.03
CA ILE A 112 -5.22 0.55 -12.48
C ILE A 112 -4.43 1.78 -12.02
N ALA A 113 -5.00 2.98 -12.08
CA ALA A 113 -4.31 4.18 -11.59
C ALA A 113 -4.00 4.10 -10.09
N VAL A 114 -4.93 3.55 -9.28
CA VAL A 114 -4.68 3.29 -7.86
C VAL A 114 -3.56 2.27 -7.68
N SER A 115 -3.62 1.14 -8.40
CA SER A 115 -2.60 0.09 -8.35
C SER A 115 -1.22 0.62 -8.72
N ALA A 116 -1.13 1.34 -9.85
CA ALA A 116 0.11 1.97 -10.32
C ALA A 116 0.63 3.01 -9.31
N GLY A 117 -0.24 3.83 -8.73
CA GLY A 117 0.11 4.78 -7.67
C GLY A 117 0.71 4.08 -6.44
N SER A 118 0.10 2.99 -6.00
CA SER A 118 0.60 2.18 -4.87
C SER A 118 1.97 1.58 -5.15
N PHE A 119 2.21 1.03 -6.36
CA PHE A 119 3.53 0.50 -6.73
C PHE A 119 4.58 1.60 -6.89
N TRP A 120 4.20 2.73 -7.48
CA TRP A 120 5.10 3.87 -7.64
C TRP A 120 5.59 4.38 -6.28
N ARG A 121 4.66 4.55 -5.33
CA ARG A 121 4.98 4.96 -3.97
C ARG A 121 5.83 3.90 -3.25
N SER A 122 5.50 2.62 -3.42
CA SER A 122 6.32 1.51 -2.91
C SER A 122 7.77 1.62 -3.37
N GLY A 123 7.99 1.93 -4.66
CA GLY A 123 9.32 2.19 -5.20
C GLY A 123 10.04 3.37 -4.51
N GLN A 124 9.35 4.47 -4.26
CA GLN A 124 9.91 5.62 -3.52
C GLN A 124 10.33 5.22 -2.11
N ILE A 125 9.49 4.47 -1.38
CA ILE A 125 9.78 4.01 -0.03
C ILE A 125 11.01 3.10 -0.01
N ILE A 126 11.15 2.20 -0.99
CA ILE A 126 12.33 1.33 -1.11
C ILE A 126 13.61 2.15 -1.28
N VAL A 127 13.58 3.21 -2.12
CA VAL A 127 14.72 4.11 -2.30
C VAL A 127 15.04 4.83 -0.98
N ASP A 128 14.03 5.36 -0.29
CA ASP A 128 14.19 6.05 1.00
C ASP A 128 14.80 5.10 2.05
N LEU A 129 14.32 3.85 2.14
CA LEU A 129 14.87 2.83 3.03
C LEU A 129 16.32 2.47 2.70
N ARG A 130 16.67 2.36 1.40
CA ARG A 130 18.06 2.12 0.96
C ARG A 130 18.97 3.27 1.36
N GLN A 131 18.53 4.52 1.20
CA GLN A 131 19.33 5.68 1.61
C GLN A 131 19.57 5.70 3.13
N ILE A 132 18.55 5.40 3.94
CA ILE A 132 18.68 5.31 5.40
C ILE A 132 19.69 4.22 5.80
N ALA A 133 19.64 3.06 5.13
CA ALA A 133 20.57 1.96 5.38
C ALA A 133 22.03 2.33 5.02
N LEU A 134 22.24 3.03 3.90
CA LEU A 134 23.57 3.50 3.48
C LEU A 134 24.16 4.50 4.49
N ILE A 135 23.39 5.52 4.87
CA ILE A 135 23.83 6.53 5.86
C ILE A 135 24.18 5.86 7.20
N SER A 136 23.35 4.92 7.66
CA SER A 136 23.60 4.20 8.92
C SER A 136 24.91 3.38 8.87
N ARG A 137 25.25 2.84 7.70
CA ARG A 137 26.48 2.07 7.50
C ARG A 137 27.72 2.95 7.51
N GLU A 138 27.67 4.12 6.89
CA GLU A 138 28.77 5.11 6.90
C GLU A 138 29.05 5.59 8.33
N THR A 139 28.02 5.96 9.10
CA THR A 139 28.18 6.37 10.51
C THR A 139 28.79 5.26 11.38
N SER A 140 28.50 4.00 11.09
CA SER A 140 29.05 2.85 11.84
C SER A 140 30.53 2.57 11.50
N ILE A 141 31.01 2.99 10.33
CA ILE A 141 32.41 2.83 9.88
C ILE A 141 33.32 3.96 10.40
N GLU A 142 32.77 5.13 10.73
CA GLU A 142 33.54 6.25 11.32
C GLU A 142 33.85 6.05 12.82
N LEU A 143 33.00 5.32 13.55
CA LEU A 143 33.12 5.11 15.00
C LEU A 143 34.13 4.03 15.52
N PRO A 144 34.84 3.20 14.73
CA PRO A 144 35.79 2.22 15.31
C PRO A 144 37.20 2.76 15.63
N ASN A 145 37.58 3.98 15.18
CA ASN A 145 38.98 4.45 15.26
C ASN A 145 39.22 5.61 16.24
N GLY A 146 38.21 6.04 17.00
CA GLY A 146 38.28 7.27 17.82
C GLY A 146 38.37 7.08 19.34
N GLU A 147 38.13 5.88 19.87
CA GLU A 147 38.16 5.62 21.33
C GLU A 147 39.10 4.47 21.66
N ALA A 148 40.39 4.75 21.53
CA ALA A 148 41.44 4.09 22.30
C ALA A 148 42.43 5.17 22.73
N ALA A 149 42.05 5.92 23.76
CA ALA A 149 42.95 6.75 24.56
C ALA A 149 43.16 6.06 25.91
#